data_AF-A0A378I4Q9-F1
#
_entry.id   AF-A0A378I4Q9-F1
#
_cell.length_a   1.000
_cell.length_b   1.000
_cell.length_c   1.000
_cell.angle_alpha   90.00
_cell.angle_beta   90.00
_cell.angle_gamma   90.00
#
_symmetry.space_group_name_H-M   'P 1'
#
loop_
_entity.id
_entity.type
_entity.pdbx_description
1 polymer ?
#
loop_
_entity_poly.entity_id
_entity_poly.type
_entity_poly.pdbx_seq_one_letter_code
_entity_poly.pdbx_strand_id
1 'polypeptide(L)'
;MKAKEDSQFTDLHTNDSLMHFNKWMYSWVNNLERSAFEGIIKKALKQYEPCTWNLFSKRGRSKEINQILKDRNSSNADCLANIFARGGMERNSFNGILFNLLLETIQVTLSFSGRLNTDAQLIMQIVRDEAHIKGYLQSFADYVKVMAKIFYDKVTDFHNKQLARLIQTPETSPLYRFFNYTNENRERALGHLPLEIVLHINEQLGPNNPYYQKAKALIALEAWPKNENEFKAHELRVVEIVNDCINKAFELTTKAQIDETQKDTSTCRTASYGS
;
A
#
# COMPACT_ATOMS: atom_id res chain seq x y z
N MET A 1 -15.17 48.60 21.79
CA MET A 1 -14.25 47.70 21.06
C MET A 1 -13.36 47.01 22.07
N LYS A 2 -13.62 45.74 22.37
CA LYS A 2 -12.86 44.94 23.34
C LYS A 2 -12.66 43.54 22.75
N ALA A 3 -11.39 43.14 22.69
CA ALA A 3 -10.81 41.80 22.51
C ALA A 3 -11.38 40.88 21.41
N LYS A 4 -10.60 40.74 20.32
CA LYS A 4 -10.47 39.49 19.57
C LYS A 4 -9.27 38.75 20.15
N GLU A 5 -9.48 37.95 21.18
CA GLU A 5 -8.53 36.93 21.63
C GLU A 5 -9.33 35.64 21.87
N ASP A 6 -8.66 34.50 21.70
CA ASP A 6 -9.12 33.13 21.99
C ASP A 6 -9.77 32.30 20.89
N SER A 7 -9.03 32.06 19.80
CA SER A 7 -9.24 30.88 18.95
C SER A 7 -7.95 30.09 18.68
N GLN A 8 -7.00 30.08 19.63
CA GLN A 8 -5.75 29.29 19.55
C GLN A 8 -5.71 28.10 20.52
N PHE A 9 -6.80 27.80 21.22
CA PHE A 9 -6.95 26.49 21.85
C PHE A 9 -7.22 25.45 20.75
N THR A 10 -6.18 25.01 20.05
CA THR A 10 -6.21 23.68 19.43
C THR A 10 -6.46 22.71 20.55
N ASP A 11 -7.68 22.21 20.64
CA ASP A 11 -8.04 21.13 21.53
C ASP A 11 -7.06 19.97 21.25
N LEU A 12 -6.21 19.71 22.23
CA LEU A 12 -5.06 18.79 22.12
C LEU A 12 -5.52 17.36 21.79
N HIS A 13 -6.80 17.05 21.95
CA HIS A 13 -7.36 15.73 21.64
C HIS A 13 -8.16 15.66 20.35
N THR A 14 -8.11 16.69 19.49
CA THR A 14 -8.72 16.56 18.17
C THR A 14 -8.04 15.46 17.37
N ASN A 15 -8.83 14.75 16.54
CA ASN A 15 -8.30 13.73 15.62
C ASN A 15 -7.18 14.30 14.73
N ASP A 16 -7.29 15.56 14.35
CA ASP A 16 -6.27 16.26 13.56
C ASP A 16 -4.97 16.44 14.33
N SER A 17 -5.01 16.93 15.58
CA SER A 17 -3.82 17.05 16.43
C SER A 17 -3.14 15.70 16.67
N LEU A 18 -3.93 14.65 16.90
CA LEU A 18 -3.43 13.29 17.04
C LEU A 18 -2.73 12.78 15.76
N MET A 19 -3.35 12.98 14.60
CA MET A 19 -2.79 12.58 13.31
C MET A 19 -1.50 13.33 13.00
N HIS A 20 -1.47 14.65 13.22
CA HIS A 20 -0.29 15.50 13.02
C HIS A 20 0.87 15.05 13.92
N PHE A 21 0.60 14.84 15.21
CA PHE A 21 1.58 14.32 16.15
C PHE A 21 2.16 12.97 15.68
N ASN A 22 1.30 12.01 15.33
CA ASN A 22 1.75 10.67 14.93
C ASN A 22 2.61 10.74 13.67
N LYS A 23 2.14 11.47 12.64
CA LYS A 23 2.88 11.65 11.37
C LYS A 23 4.24 12.29 11.61
N TRP A 24 4.28 13.36 12.41
CA TRP A 24 5.53 14.04 12.73
C TRP A 24 6.48 13.11 13.49
N MET A 25 5.98 12.38 14.50
CA MET A 25 6.84 11.54 15.34
C MET A 25 7.43 10.35 14.56
N TYR A 26 6.63 9.68 13.73
CA TYR A 26 7.17 8.66 12.82
C TYR A 26 8.17 9.24 11.83
N SER A 27 7.92 10.43 11.27
CA SER A 27 8.87 11.09 10.38
C SER A 27 10.17 11.46 11.11
N TRP A 28 10.08 11.96 12.34
CA TRP A 28 11.25 12.31 13.14
C TRP A 28 12.09 11.06 13.43
N VAL A 29 11.46 9.96 13.87
CA VAL A 29 12.16 8.69 14.10
C VAL A 29 12.80 8.15 12.82
N ASN A 30 12.11 8.27 11.69
CA ASN A 30 12.64 7.83 10.40
C ASN A 30 13.93 8.56 9.99
N ASN A 31 14.06 9.82 10.41
CA ASN A 31 15.20 10.67 10.10
C ASN A 31 16.36 10.56 11.11
N LEU A 32 16.20 9.77 12.19
CA LEU A 32 17.30 9.50 13.12
C LEU A 32 18.37 8.63 12.47
N GLU A 33 19.63 8.85 12.84
CA GLU A 33 20.68 7.87 12.56
C GLU A 33 20.31 6.53 13.21
N ARG A 34 20.52 5.42 12.48
CA ARG A 34 20.17 4.08 12.95
C ARG A 34 20.78 3.76 14.32
N SER A 35 22.02 4.17 14.55
CA SER A 35 22.73 3.96 15.82
C SER A 35 22.05 4.67 16.99
N ALA A 36 21.60 5.92 16.78
CA ALA A 36 20.88 6.72 17.77
C ALA A 36 19.51 6.10 18.09
N PHE A 37 18.76 5.70 17.06
CA PHE A 37 17.47 5.01 17.21
C PHE A 37 17.61 3.70 18.00
N GLU A 38 18.57 2.84 17.63
CA GLU A 38 18.86 1.61 18.37
C GLU A 38 19.29 1.89 19.82
N GLY A 39 20.00 3.01 20.05
CA GLY A 39 20.39 3.47 21.39
C GLY A 39 19.18 3.77 22.29
N ILE A 40 18.16 4.45 21.76
CA ILE A 40 16.90 4.73 22.47
C ILE A 40 16.19 3.41 22.82
N ILE A 41 16.10 2.48 21.87
CA ILE A 41 15.47 1.17 22.10
C ILE A 41 16.22 0.34 23.15
N LYS A 42 17.56 0.31 23.11
CA LYS A 42 18.39 -0.38 24.10
C LYS A 42 18.22 0.24 25.50
N LYS A 43 18.09 1.57 25.59
CA LYS A 43 17.78 2.28 26.84
C LYS A 43 16.40 1.85 27.38
N ALA A 44 15.38 1.77 26.52
CA ALA A 44 14.05 1.30 26.88
C ALA A 44 14.08 -0.16 27.38
N LEU A 45 14.80 -1.04 26.68
CA LEU A 45 14.96 -2.46 27.05
C LEU A 45 15.61 -2.59 28.43
N LYS A 46 16.67 -1.83 28.70
CA LYS A 46 17.36 -1.84 30.00
C LYS A 46 16.44 -1.39 31.15
N GLN A 47 15.53 -0.44 30.89
CA GLN A 47 14.56 0.00 31.90
C GLN A 47 13.42 -1.02 32.10
N TYR A 48 12.95 -1.64 31.02
CA TYR A 48 11.86 -2.63 31.05
C TYR A 48 12.30 -3.97 31.66
N GLU A 49 13.54 -4.39 31.39
CA GLU A 49 14.14 -5.67 31.76
C GLU A 49 15.51 -5.44 32.44
N PRO A 50 15.56 -5.02 33.71
CA PRO A 50 16.82 -4.84 34.41
C PRO A 50 17.54 -6.18 34.54
N CYS A 51 18.80 -6.26 34.06
CA CYS A 51 19.61 -7.50 33.95
C CYS A 51 19.72 -8.36 35.23
N THR A 52 19.33 -7.87 36.41
CA THR A 52 19.56 -8.54 37.69
C THR A 52 18.41 -9.41 38.21
N TRP A 53 17.20 -9.36 37.63
CA TRP A 53 16.02 -10.08 38.17
C TRP A 53 15.26 -10.98 37.17
N ASN A 54 15.78 -11.15 35.94
CA ASN A 54 15.04 -11.80 34.84
C ASN A 54 14.99 -13.35 34.86
N LEU A 55 15.50 -14.02 35.88
CA LEU A 55 15.35 -15.48 36.01
C LEU A 55 13.92 -15.93 36.39
N PHE A 56 13.11 -15.03 36.96
CA PHE A 56 11.72 -15.34 37.39
C PHE A 56 10.66 -14.45 36.75
N SER A 57 11.07 -13.49 35.92
CA SER A 57 10.18 -12.58 35.21
C SER A 57 9.76 -13.19 33.86
N LYS A 58 8.46 -13.41 33.65
CA LYS A 58 7.89 -13.75 32.33
C LYS A 58 7.93 -12.59 31.33
N ARG A 59 8.46 -11.41 31.70
CA ARG A 59 8.56 -10.24 30.81
C ARG A 59 9.84 -10.36 29.99
N GLY A 60 9.69 -10.72 28.72
CA GLY A 60 10.80 -10.87 27.78
C GLY A 60 10.40 -10.45 26.36
N ARG A 61 10.67 -9.19 25.99
CA ARG A 61 10.55 -8.69 24.61
C ARG A 61 11.90 -8.49 23.92
N SER A 62 13.00 -8.57 24.66
CA SER A 62 14.36 -8.42 24.13
C SER A 62 14.63 -9.26 22.87
N LYS A 63 14.25 -10.55 22.87
CA LYS A 63 14.47 -11.44 21.70
C LYS A 63 13.71 -10.97 20.46
N GLU A 64 12.45 -10.61 20.65
CA GLU A 64 11.55 -10.10 19.60
C GLU A 64 12.09 -8.79 19.01
N ILE A 65 12.40 -7.83 19.87
CA ILE A 65 12.87 -6.50 19.47
C ILE A 65 14.23 -6.59 18.76
N ASN A 66 15.14 -7.42 19.27
CA ASN A 66 16.42 -7.66 18.60
C ASN A 66 16.24 -8.30 17.21
N GLN A 67 15.21 -9.13 17.02
CA GLN A 67 14.91 -9.67 15.70
C GLN A 67 14.41 -8.58 14.74
N ILE A 68 13.55 -7.67 15.21
CA ILE A 68 13.07 -6.51 14.42
C ILE A 68 14.25 -5.62 14.02
N LEU A 69 15.17 -5.34 14.95
CA LEU A 69 16.31 -4.46 14.68
C LEU A 69 17.37 -5.04 13.74
N LYS A 70 17.44 -6.38 13.62
CA LYS A 70 18.35 -7.07 12.70
C LYS A 70 17.96 -6.90 11.23
N ASP A 71 16.70 -6.60 10.94
CA ASP A 71 16.28 -6.31 9.58
C ASP A 71 16.86 -4.97 9.12
N ARG A 72 17.80 -5.04 8.17
CA ARG A 72 18.48 -3.87 7.59
C ARG A 72 17.67 -3.20 6.48
N ASN A 73 16.63 -3.86 5.98
CA ASN A 73 15.77 -3.31 4.93
C ASN A 73 14.64 -2.46 5.52
N SER A 74 14.30 -2.68 6.80
CA SER A 74 13.29 -1.90 7.52
C SER A 74 13.82 -0.53 7.95
N SER A 75 13.06 0.51 7.64
CA SER A 75 13.33 1.87 8.14
C SER A 75 13.16 1.95 9.66
N ASN A 76 13.63 3.02 10.29
CA ASN A 76 13.43 3.20 11.74
C ASN A 76 11.92 3.32 12.08
N ALA A 77 11.14 3.98 11.22
CA ALA A 77 9.70 4.07 11.37
C ALA A 77 9.03 2.69 11.28
N ASP A 78 9.45 1.83 10.34
CA ASP A 78 8.91 0.47 10.21
C ASP A 78 9.26 -0.39 11.43
N CYS A 79 10.50 -0.29 11.93
CA CYS A 79 10.90 -0.97 13.16
C CYS A 79 10.05 -0.50 14.34
N LEU A 80 9.83 0.81 14.47
CA LEU A 80 9.01 1.38 15.53
C LEU A 80 7.56 0.91 15.44
N ALA A 81 6.97 0.94 14.24
CA ALA A 81 5.61 0.47 14.00
C ALA A 81 5.44 -1.00 14.39
N ASN A 82 6.40 -1.87 14.02
CA ASN A 82 6.40 -3.29 14.41
C ASN A 82 6.49 -3.49 15.92
N ILE A 83 7.27 -2.65 16.61
CA ILE A 83 7.40 -2.68 18.07
C ILE A 83 6.08 -2.31 18.74
N PHE A 84 5.46 -1.20 18.31
CA PHE A 84 4.21 -0.67 18.89
C PHE A 84 2.97 -1.47 18.51
N ALA A 85 3.00 -2.22 17.41
CA ALA A 85 1.94 -3.15 17.04
C ALA A 85 1.77 -4.31 18.03
N ARG A 86 2.72 -4.49 18.96
CA ARG A 86 2.76 -5.61 19.91
C ARG A 86 3.05 -5.13 21.32
N GLY A 87 2.47 -5.80 22.32
CA GLY A 87 2.66 -5.48 23.74
C GLY A 87 1.61 -4.50 24.29
N GLY A 88 1.66 -4.30 25.61
CA GLY A 88 0.74 -3.43 26.33
C GLY A 88 1.09 -1.95 26.20
N MET A 89 0.15 -1.08 26.54
CA MET A 89 0.26 0.39 26.44
C MET A 89 0.30 1.07 27.81
N GLU A 90 0.52 0.29 28.86
CA GLU A 90 0.69 0.79 30.21
C GLU A 90 2.01 1.55 30.36
N ARG A 91 2.08 2.50 31.29
CA ARG A 91 3.29 3.31 31.54
C ARG A 91 4.54 2.46 31.84
N ASN A 92 4.37 1.30 32.45
CA ASN A 92 5.44 0.36 32.79
C ASN A 92 5.62 -0.77 31.76
N SER A 93 4.85 -0.74 30.66
CA SER A 93 5.07 -1.63 29.53
C SER A 93 6.29 -1.16 28.74
N PHE A 94 6.85 -2.04 27.91
CA PHE A 94 7.93 -1.65 27.01
C PHE A 94 7.55 -0.48 26.09
N ASN A 95 6.33 -0.49 25.52
CA ASN A 95 5.87 0.56 24.61
C ASN A 95 5.69 1.89 25.34
N GLY A 96 5.15 1.87 26.57
CA GLY A 96 5.01 3.07 27.39
C GLY A 96 6.36 3.68 27.75
N ILE A 97 7.33 2.85 28.13
CA ILE A 97 8.72 3.29 28.41
C ILE A 97 9.38 3.87 27.16
N LEU A 98 9.29 3.16 26.03
CA LEU A 98 9.89 3.60 24.77
C LEU A 98 9.28 4.92 24.29
N PHE A 99 7.96 5.07 24.37
CA PHE A 99 7.26 6.30 24.00
C PHE A 99 7.73 7.49 24.82
N ASN A 100 7.84 7.34 26.15
CA ASN A 100 8.34 8.40 27.02
C ASN A 100 9.80 8.76 26.69
N LEU A 101 10.66 7.77 26.44
CA LEU A 101 12.05 8.03 26.05
C LEU A 101 12.16 8.77 24.70
N LEU A 102 11.27 8.48 23.75
CA LEU A 102 11.21 9.22 22.49
C LEU A 102 10.80 10.67 22.73
N LEU A 103 9.76 10.89 23.52
CA LEU A 103 9.29 12.23 23.90
C LEU A 103 10.40 13.06 24.59
N GLU A 104 11.09 12.47 25.56
CA GLU A 104 12.25 13.09 26.24
C GLU A 104 13.36 13.45 25.24
N THR A 105 13.69 12.53 24.33
CA THR A 105 14.75 12.75 23.34
C THR A 105 14.38 13.86 22.35
N ILE A 106 13.11 13.90 21.92
CA ILE A 106 12.58 14.97 21.08
C ILE A 106 12.66 16.30 21.81
N GLN A 107 12.20 16.37 23.06
CA GLN A 107 12.22 17.59 23.87
C GLN A 107 13.65 18.16 24.00
N VAL A 108 14.63 17.30 24.27
CA VAL A 108 16.04 17.69 24.32
C VAL A 108 16.48 18.24 22.96
N THR A 109 16.21 17.52 21.88
CA THR A 109 16.59 17.92 20.51
C THR A 109 15.99 19.28 20.11
N LEU A 110 14.72 19.49 20.42
CA LEU A 110 13.97 20.72 20.11
C LEU A 110 14.45 21.91 20.96
N SER A 111 14.90 21.66 22.18
CA SER A 111 15.44 22.71 23.06
C SER A 111 16.74 23.32 22.50
N PHE A 112 17.47 22.58 21.65
CA PHE A 112 18.69 23.07 20.99
C PHE A 112 18.45 23.70 19.60
N SER A 113 17.31 23.45 18.95
CA SER A 113 17.11 23.83 17.54
C SER A 113 16.66 25.29 17.32
N GLY A 114 16.25 26.01 18.38
CA GLY A 114 15.95 27.45 18.35
C GLY A 114 14.72 27.88 17.51
N ARG A 115 14.16 27.03 16.66
CA ARG A 115 12.92 27.25 15.90
C ARG A 115 12.02 26.01 15.96
N LEU A 116 10.83 26.18 16.52
CA LEU A 116 9.81 25.15 16.58
C LEU A 116 8.72 25.44 15.54
N ASN A 117 8.47 24.48 14.65
CA ASN A 117 7.26 24.50 13.83
C ASN A 117 6.02 24.13 14.70
N THR A 118 4.83 24.27 14.14
CA THR A 118 3.57 24.03 14.86
C THR A 118 3.49 22.61 15.45
N ASP A 119 3.94 21.59 14.71
CA ASP A 119 3.94 20.20 15.18
C ASP A 119 4.91 19.98 16.35
N ALA A 120 6.09 20.61 16.31
CA ALA A 120 7.07 20.56 17.40
C ALA A 120 6.57 21.29 18.66
N GLN A 121 5.82 22.39 18.48
CA GLN A 121 5.16 23.09 19.60
C GLN A 121 4.08 22.22 20.25
N LEU A 122 3.29 21.50 19.45
CA LEU A 122 2.30 20.54 19.94
C LEU A 122 2.97 19.48 20.83
N ILE A 123 4.11 18.93 20.40
CA ILE A 123 4.86 17.95 21.19
C ILE A 123 5.32 18.54 22.53
N MET A 124 5.86 19.76 22.52
CA MET A 124 6.29 20.43 23.75
C MET A 124 5.13 20.66 24.72
N GLN A 125 3.89 20.81 24.23
CA GLN A 125 2.70 20.90 25.07
C GLN A 125 2.29 19.53 25.62
N ILE A 126 2.35 18.47 24.81
CA ILE A 126 2.01 17.10 25.23
C ILE A 126 2.94 16.60 26.33
N VAL A 127 4.25 16.82 26.20
CA VAL A 127 5.25 16.34 27.19
C VAL A 127 5.05 16.97 28.57
N ARG A 128 4.40 18.13 28.65
CA ARG A 128 4.15 18.83 29.92
C ARG A 128 2.97 18.27 30.71
N ASP A 129 2.13 17.43 30.10
CA ASP A 129 0.90 16.93 30.72
C ASP A 129 0.81 15.40 30.66
N GLU A 130 1.04 14.75 31.80
CA GLU A 130 0.95 13.28 31.92
C GLU A 130 -0.44 12.72 31.58
N ALA A 131 -1.52 13.48 31.79
CA ALA A 131 -2.87 13.03 31.46
C ALA A 131 -3.05 12.86 29.94
N HIS A 132 -2.32 13.66 29.15
CA HIS A 132 -2.36 13.61 27.69
C HIS A 132 -1.53 12.45 27.12
N ILE A 133 -0.39 12.11 27.74
CA ILE A 133 0.53 11.08 27.25
C ILE A 133 -0.18 9.75 26.96
N LYS A 134 -1.15 9.33 27.78
CA LYS A 134 -1.88 8.07 27.58
C LYS A 134 -2.72 8.09 26.29
N GLY A 135 -3.42 9.19 26.02
CA GLY A 135 -4.24 9.36 24.81
C GLY A 135 -3.39 9.34 23.54
N TYR A 136 -2.25 10.04 23.58
CA TYR A 136 -1.30 10.07 22.47
C TYR A 136 -0.59 8.72 22.27
N LEU A 137 -0.21 8.02 23.33
CA LEU A 137 0.36 6.67 23.23
C LEU A 137 -0.62 5.70 22.53
N GLN A 138 -1.90 5.72 22.92
CA GLN A 138 -2.91 4.90 22.29
C GLN A 138 -3.10 5.26 20.81
N SER A 139 -3.25 6.55 20.52
CA SER A 139 -3.35 7.07 19.16
C SER A 139 -2.13 6.68 18.30
N PHE A 140 -0.94 6.66 18.89
CA PHE A 140 0.30 6.31 18.20
C PHE A 140 0.34 4.86 17.71
N ALA A 141 -0.20 3.90 18.48
CA ALA A 141 -0.34 2.53 18.00
C ALA A 141 -1.50 2.36 17.02
N ASP A 142 -2.62 3.06 17.24
CA ASP A 142 -3.76 2.98 16.32
C ASP A 142 -3.42 3.58 14.95
N TYR A 143 -2.56 4.60 14.91
CA TYR A 143 -2.02 5.16 13.68
C TYR A 143 -1.28 4.11 12.83
N VAL A 144 -0.54 3.18 13.44
CA VAL A 144 0.12 2.07 12.71
C VAL A 144 -0.92 1.21 11.99
N LYS A 145 -2.01 0.89 12.67
CA LYS A 145 -3.11 0.08 12.10
C LYS A 145 -3.79 0.83 10.96
N VAL A 146 -4.04 2.13 11.15
CA VAL A 146 -4.61 3.00 10.12
C VAL A 146 -3.70 3.07 8.90
N MET A 147 -2.39 3.25 9.09
CA MET A 147 -1.42 3.29 7.98
C MET A 147 -1.32 1.96 7.26
N ALA A 148 -1.32 0.84 7.98
CA ALA A 148 -1.36 -0.50 7.37
C ALA A 148 -2.63 -0.70 6.52
N LYS A 149 -3.78 -0.23 7.02
CA LYS A 149 -5.04 -0.26 6.25
C LYS A 149 -4.97 0.63 5.01
N ILE A 150 -4.49 1.87 5.12
CA ILE A 150 -4.32 2.79 3.99
C ILE A 150 -3.41 2.16 2.92
N PHE A 151 -2.32 1.52 3.34
CA PHE A 151 -1.41 0.85 2.43
C PHE A 151 -2.07 -0.37 1.76
N TYR A 152 -2.79 -1.20 2.50
CA TYR A 152 -3.56 -2.31 1.94
C TYR A 152 -4.61 -1.83 0.91
N ASP A 153 -5.34 -0.77 1.25
CA ASP A 153 -6.34 -0.16 0.38
C ASP A 153 -5.69 0.38 -0.90
N LYS A 154 -4.50 1.00 -0.79
CA LYS A 154 -3.70 1.48 -1.93
C LYS A 154 -3.30 0.34 -2.87
N VAL A 155 -2.80 -0.78 -2.33
CA VAL A 155 -2.43 -1.96 -3.14
C VAL A 155 -3.65 -2.54 -3.84
N THR A 156 -4.76 -2.67 -3.12
CA THR A 156 -6.02 -3.20 -3.65
C THR A 156 -6.61 -2.31 -4.73
N ASP A 157 -6.62 -0.98 -4.53
CA ASP A 157 -7.05 0.00 -5.52
C ASP A 157 -6.20 -0.08 -6.79
N PHE A 158 -4.88 -0.23 -6.65
CA PHE A 158 -4.00 -0.44 -7.79
C PHE A 158 -4.33 -1.73 -8.56
N HIS A 159 -4.50 -2.86 -7.87
CA HIS A 159 -4.93 -4.12 -8.50
C HIS A 159 -6.24 -3.96 -9.27
N ASN A 160 -7.23 -3.33 -8.65
CA ASN A 160 -8.54 -3.09 -9.26
C ASN A 160 -8.43 -2.21 -10.51
N LYS A 161 -7.62 -1.16 -10.48
CA LYS A 161 -7.35 -0.29 -11.65
C LYS A 161 -6.72 -1.06 -12.80
N GLN A 162 -5.72 -1.91 -12.52
CA GLN A 162 -5.08 -2.71 -13.57
C GLN A 162 -6.03 -3.76 -14.16
N LEU A 163 -6.84 -4.40 -13.33
CA LEU A 163 -7.87 -5.33 -13.79
C LEU A 163 -8.98 -4.62 -14.58
N ALA A 164 -9.39 -3.41 -14.18
CA ALA A 164 -10.34 -2.60 -14.94
C ALA A 164 -9.79 -2.21 -16.31
N ARG A 165 -8.51 -1.84 -16.40
CA ARG A 165 -7.84 -1.57 -17.69
C ARG A 165 -7.93 -2.75 -18.65
N LEU A 166 -7.79 -3.97 -18.14
CA LEU A 166 -7.95 -5.19 -18.95
C LEU A 166 -9.37 -5.29 -19.50
N ILE A 167 -10.40 -5.08 -18.68
CA ILE A 167 -11.81 -5.11 -19.10
C ILE A 167 -12.11 -4.03 -20.14
N GLN A 168 -11.53 -2.84 -19.98
CA GLN A 168 -11.63 -1.73 -20.91
C GLN A 168 -10.83 -1.94 -22.21
N THR A 169 -10.11 -3.06 -22.34
CA THR A 169 -9.42 -3.42 -23.58
C THR A 169 -10.35 -4.28 -24.44
N PRO A 170 -10.84 -3.79 -25.60
CA PRO A 170 -11.85 -4.48 -26.41
C PRO A 170 -11.43 -5.89 -26.83
N GLU A 171 -10.15 -6.08 -27.16
CA GLU A 171 -9.57 -7.34 -27.64
C GLU A 171 -9.66 -8.48 -26.63
N THR A 172 -9.82 -8.15 -25.35
CA THR A 172 -10.04 -9.15 -24.30
C THR A 172 -11.47 -9.71 -24.33
N SER A 173 -12.35 -9.14 -25.16
CA SER A 173 -13.68 -9.65 -25.43
C SER A 173 -13.65 -10.72 -26.53
N PRO A 174 -14.17 -11.93 -26.26
CA PRO A 174 -14.41 -12.89 -27.33
C PRO A 174 -15.35 -12.35 -28.42
N LEU A 175 -16.27 -11.44 -28.07
CA LEU A 175 -17.23 -10.85 -29.00
C LEU A 175 -16.58 -9.80 -29.90
N TYR A 176 -15.65 -8.99 -29.37
CA TYR A 176 -14.87 -8.07 -30.20
C TYR A 176 -14.19 -8.81 -31.33
N ARG A 177 -13.54 -9.94 -31.02
CA ARG A 177 -12.92 -10.81 -32.03
C ARG A 177 -13.93 -11.34 -33.03
N PHE A 178 -15.17 -11.63 -32.62
CA PHE A 178 -16.19 -12.16 -33.53
C PHE A 178 -16.72 -11.11 -34.50
N PHE A 179 -16.91 -9.86 -34.06
CA PHE A 179 -17.55 -8.79 -34.84
C PHE A 179 -16.57 -7.86 -35.56
N ASN A 180 -15.38 -7.61 -35.01
CA ASN A 180 -14.34 -6.77 -35.65
C ASN A 180 -13.33 -7.59 -36.44
N TYR A 181 -13.84 -8.70 -36.97
CA TYR A 181 -13.16 -9.56 -37.90
C TYR A 181 -13.49 -9.13 -39.32
N THR A 182 -12.52 -8.58 -40.04
CA THR A 182 -12.70 -8.09 -41.42
C THR A 182 -12.56 -9.25 -42.41
N ASN A 183 -13.69 -9.85 -42.80
CA ASN A 183 -13.82 -10.53 -44.09
C ASN A 183 -14.83 -9.70 -44.91
N GLU A 184 -14.47 -9.32 -46.14
CA GLU A 184 -15.30 -8.48 -47.01
C GLU A 184 -16.73 -9.03 -47.19
N ASN A 185 -16.92 -10.35 -47.08
CA ASN A 185 -18.23 -11.00 -47.15
C ASN A 185 -19.06 -10.84 -45.86
N ARG A 186 -18.39 -10.64 -44.72
CA ARG A 186 -19.00 -10.60 -43.39
C ARG A 186 -19.36 -9.19 -42.95
N GLU A 187 -18.57 -8.19 -43.34
CA GLU A 187 -18.91 -6.77 -43.14
C GLU A 187 -20.27 -6.42 -43.75
N ARG A 188 -20.58 -6.98 -44.93
CA ARG A 188 -21.87 -6.78 -45.60
C ARG A 188 -23.04 -7.47 -44.92
N ALA A 189 -22.80 -8.52 -44.11
CA ALA A 189 -23.85 -9.36 -43.54
C ALA A 189 -24.16 -9.06 -42.07
N LEU A 190 -23.17 -8.66 -41.26
CA LEU A 190 -23.30 -8.51 -39.80
C LEU A 190 -22.99 -7.11 -39.28
N GLY A 191 -22.35 -6.24 -40.06
CA GLY A 191 -21.91 -4.91 -39.63
C GLY A 191 -20.83 -4.94 -38.54
N HIS A 192 -20.25 -3.78 -38.23
CA HIS A 192 -19.34 -3.63 -37.09
C HIS A 192 -20.13 -3.44 -35.79
N LEU A 193 -19.68 -4.09 -34.72
CA LEU A 193 -20.21 -3.83 -33.39
C LEU A 193 -19.55 -2.55 -32.85
N PRO A 194 -20.31 -1.50 -32.50
CA PRO A 194 -19.76 -0.28 -31.93
C PRO A 194 -18.91 -0.57 -30.71
N LEU A 195 -17.79 0.16 -30.59
CA LEU A 195 -16.80 -0.02 -29.53
C LEU A 195 -17.43 0.13 -28.15
N GLU A 196 -18.36 1.07 -28.00
CA GLU A 196 -19.07 1.35 -26.75
C GLU A 196 -19.86 0.13 -26.27
N ILE A 197 -20.50 -0.59 -27.20
CA ILE A 197 -21.27 -1.80 -26.87
C ILE A 197 -20.33 -2.92 -26.42
N VAL A 198 -19.19 -3.09 -27.10
CA VAL A 198 -18.17 -4.08 -26.70
C VAL A 198 -17.65 -3.80 -25.29
N LEU A 199 -17.30 -2.55 -25.00
CA LEU A 199 -16.81 -2.15 -23.69
C LEU A 199 -17.87 -2.40 -22.61
N HIS A 200 -19.12 -2.04 -22.88
CA HIS A 200 -20.22 -2.30 -21.96
C HIS A 200 -20.41 -3.80 -21.70
N ILE A 201 -20.35 -4.65 -22.73
CA ILE A 201 -20.43 -6.09 -22.55
C ILE A 201 -19.24 -6.62 -21.74
N ASN A 202 -18.03 -6.11 -21.98
CA ASN A 202 -16.86 -6.48 -21.19
C ASN A 202 -17.02 -6.11 -19.71
N GLU A 203 -17.55 -4.93 -19.41
CA GLU A 203 -17.85 -4.52 -18.03
C GLU A 203 -18.86 -5.46 -17.37
N GLN A 204 -19.92 -5.84 -18.09
CA GLN A 204 -20.93 -6.80 -17.61
C GLN A 204 -20.37 -8.20 -17.42
N LEU A 205 -19.47 -8.63 -18.33
CA LEU A 205 -18.74 -9.88 -18.17
C LEU A 205 -17.86 -9.79 -16.93
N GLY A 206 -17.11 -8.69 -16.75
CA GLY A 206 -16.30 -8.36 -15.59
C GLY A 206 -15.59 -9.59 -15.00
N PRO A 207 -16.05 -10.13 -13.85
CA PRO A 207 -15.49 -11.34 -13.27
C PRO A 207 -15.50 -12.56 -14.19
N ASN A 208 -16.44 -12.72 -15.10
CA ASN A 208 -16.52 -13.88 -15.99
C ASN A 208 -15.61 -13.80 -17.21
N ASN A 209 -14.89 -12.68 -17.43
CA ASN A 209 -13.92 -12.61 -18.51
C ASN A 209 -12.73 -13.56 -18.23
N PRO A 210 -12.35 -14.45 -19.17
CA PRO A 210 -11.31 -15.45 -18.93
C PRO A 210 -9.91 -14.82 -18.73
N TYR A 211 -9.60 -13.72 -19.41
CA TYR A 211 -8.35 -12.99 -19.23
C TYR A 211 -8.33 -12.25 -17.89
N TYR A 212 -9.47 -11.69 -17.46
CA TYR A 212 -9.62 -11.10 -16.13
C TYR A 212 -9.38 -12.14 -15.03
N GLN A 213 -10.00 -13.32 -15.13
CA GLN A 213 -9.82 -14.38 -14.13
C GLN A 213 -8.39 -14.88 -14.08
N LYS A 214 -7.76 -15.04 -15.25
CA LYS A 214 -6.35 -15.41 -15.33
C LYS A 214 -5.44 -14.36 -14.70
N ALA A 215 -5.60 -13.09 -15.04
CA ALA A 215 -4.82 -12.00 -14.47
C ALA A 215 -5.02 -11.91 -12.95
N LYS A 216 -6.27 -11.99 -12.49
CA LYS A 216 -6.62 -11.98 -11.06
C LYS A 216 -5.98 -13.14 -10.30
N ALA A 217 -6.01 -14.35 -10.87
CA ALA A 217 -5.37 -15.53 -10.28
C ALA A 217 -3.85 -15.36 -10.19
N LEU A 218 -3.20 -14.84 -11.24
CA LEU A 218 -1.76 -14.59 -11.25
C LEU A 218 -1.36 -13.51 -10.25
N ILE A 219 -2.10 -12.40 -10.18
CA ILE A 219 -1.87 -11.33 -9.19
C ILE A 219 -2.04 -11.87 -7.76
N ALA A 220 -2.99 -12.78 -7.52
CA ALA A 220 -3.19 -13.38 -6.20
C ALA A 220 -2.04 -14.32 -5.78
N LEU A 221 -1.24 -14.82 -6.72
CA LEU A 221 -0.04 -15.61 -6.44
C LEU A 221 1.19 -14.75 -6.11
N GLU A 222 1.15 -13.46 -6.44
CA GLU A 222 2.24 -12.53 -6.13
C GLU A 222 2.34 -12.27 -4.63
N ALA A 223 3.58 -12.13 -4.15
CA ALA A 223 3.83 -11.79 -2.77
C ALA A 223 3.30 -10.38 -2.46
N TRP A 224 2.47 -10.27 -1.42
CA TRP A 224 1.95 -8.98 -0.97
C TRP A 224 3.10 -8.08 -0.49
N PRO A 225 3.19 -6.84 -1.00
CA PRO A 225 4.23 -5.91 -0.58
C PRO A 225 3.99 -5.50 0.87
N LYS A 226 5.07 -5.29 1.61
CA LYS A 226 5.01 -4.90 3.03
C LYS A 226 5.39 -3.44 3.27
N ASN A 227 6.04 -2.83 2.30
CA ASN A 227 6.52 -1.46 2.35
C ASN A 227 6.48 -0.82 0.95
N GLU A 228 6.74 0.49 0.88
CA GLU A 228 6.64 1.26 -0.36
C GLU A 228 7.65 0.82 -1.44
N ASN A 229 8.83 0.35 -1.05
CA ASN A 229 9.84 -0.12 -2.01
C ASN A 229 9.42 -1.44 -2.65
N GLU A 230 8.94 -2.38 -1.85
CA GLU A 230 8.34 -3.63 -2.33
C GLU A 230 7.09 -3.35 -3.18
N PHE A 231 6.31 -2.32 -2.83
CA PHE A 231 5.14 -1.93 -3.60
C PHE A 231 5.52 -1.50 -5.02
N LYS A 232 6.56 -0.68 -5.21
CA LYS A 232 7.01 -0.31 -6.57
C LYS A 232 7.41 -1.52 -7.42
N ALA A 233 8.11 -2.48 -6.83
CA ALA A 233 8.45 -3.72 -7.53
C ALA A 233 7.21 -4.56 -7.84
N HIS A 234 6.23 -4.58 -6.92
CA HIS A 234 4.94 -5.25 -7.10
C HIS A 234 4.11 -4.60 -8.22
N GLU A 235 4.09 -3.27 -8.30
CA GLU A 235 3.40 -2.52 -9.37
C GLU A 235 3.88 -2.96 -10.75
N LEU A 236 5.20 -3.08 -10.93
CA LEU A 236 5.80 -3.54 -12.18
C LEU A 236 5.32 -4.96 -12.56
N ARG A 237 5.39 -5.91 -11.62
CA ARG A 237 4.97 -7.31 -11.87
C ARG A 237 3.48 -7.40 -12.21
N VAL A 238 2.63 -6.68 -11.48
CA VAL A 238 1.18 -6.65 -11.76
C VAL A 238 0.90 -6.07 -13.15
N VAL A 239 1.60 -5.00 -13.55
CA VAL A 239 1.48 -4.41 -14.89
C VAL A 239 1.90 -5.40 -15.97
N GLU A 240 3.01 -6.11 -15.78
CA GLU A 240 3.48 -7.17 -16.69
C GLU A 240 2.44 -8.29 -16.85
N ILE A 241 1.90 -8.81 -15.75
CA ILE A 241 0.85 -9.85 -15.76
C ILE A 241 -0.37 -9.40 -16.59
N VAL A 242 -0.83 -8.17 -16.39
CA VAL A 242 -1.99 -7.64 -17.11
C VAL A 242 -1.66 -7.42 -18.58
N ASN A 243 -0.49 -6.86 -18.90
CA ASN A 243 -0.04 -6.65 -20.28
C ASN A 243 0.09 -7.98 -21.02
N ASP A 244 0.62 -9.02 -20.38
CA ASP A 244 0.70 -10.36 -20.96
C ASP A 244 -0.67 -10.94 -21.31
N CYS A 245 -1.68 -10.69 -20.49
CA CYS A 245 -3.04 -11.12 -20.76
C CYS A 245 -3.65 -10.36 -21.95
N ILE A 246 -3.42 -9.04 -22.01
CA ILE A 246 -3.85 -8.19 -23.13
C ILE A 246 -3.15 -8.62 -24.43
N ASN A 247 -1.83 -8.79 -24.42
CA ASN A 247 -1.04 -9.17 -25.60
C ASN A 247 -1.47 -10.53 -26.15
N LYS A 248 -1.75 -11.51 -25.27
CA LYS A 248 -2.29 -12.82 -25.70
C LYS A 248 -3.65 -12.68 -26.38
N ALA A 249 -4.50 -11.76 -25.92
CA ALA A 249 -5.79 -11.48 -26.56
C ALA A 249 -5.61 -10.84 -27.96
N PHE A 250 -4.64 -9.92 -28.09
CA PHE A 250 -4.24 -9.36 -29.38
C PHE A 250 -3.72 -10.43 -30.35
N GLU A 251 -2.76 -11.26 -29.94
CA GLU A 251 -2.18 -12.31 -30.78
C GLU A 251 -3.23 -13.28 -31.32
N LEU A 252 -4.20 -13.66 -30.48
CA LEU A 252 -5.30 -14.54 -30.90
C LEU A 252 -6.26 -13.87 -31.87
N THR A 253 -6.42 -12.55 -31.78
CA THR A 253 -7.21 -11.77 -32.73
C THR A 253 -6.48 -11.68 -34.07
N THR A 254 -5.18 -11.41 -34.07
CA THR A 254 -4.36 -11.33 -35.29
C THR A 254 -4.23 -12.69 -36.00
N LYS A 255 -4.00 -13.79 -35.26
CA LYS A 255 -3.90 -15.13 -35.85
C LYS A 255 -5.18 -15.54 -36.57
N ALA A 256 -6.34 -15.27 -35.95
CA ALA A 256 -7.63 -15.55 -36.57
C ALA A 256 -7.78 -14.84 -37.92
N GLN A 257 -7.30 -13.59 -38.04
CA GLN A 257 -7.33 -12.81 -39.28
C GLN A 257 -6.45 -13.42 -40.38
N ILE A 258 -5.30 -13.98 -40.02
CA ILE A 258 -4.35 -14.56 -40.98
C ILE A 258 -4.85 -15.90 -41.52
N ASP A 259 -5.33 -16.80 -40.65
CA ASP A 259 -5.70 -18.17 -41.03
C ASP A 259 -6.86 -18.23 -42.02
N GLU A 260 -7.83 -17.32 -41.90
CA GLU A 260 -8.99 -17.27 -42.80
C GLU A 260 -8.66 -16.56 -44.14
N THR A 261 -7.78 -15.56 -44.14
CA THR A 261 -7.27 -14.95 -45.40
C THR A 261 -6.58 -15.98 -46.30
N GLN A 262 -5.89 -16.95 -45.70
CA GLN A 262 -5.28 -18.07 -46.43
C GLN A 262 -6.31 -19.10 -46.94
N LYS A 263 -7.44 -19.25 -46.25
CA LYS A 263 -8.53 -20.14 -46.65
C LYS A 263 -9.31 -19.59 -47.84
N ASP A 264 -9.60 -18.29 -47.86
CA ASP A 264 -10.31 -17.65 -48.96
C ASP A 264 -9.48 -17.65 -50.27
N THR A 265 -8.17 -17.41 -50.18
CA THR A 265 -7.25 -17.51 -51.32
C THR A 265 -7.06 -18.93 -51.86
N SER A 266 -7.21 -19.96 -51.03
CA SER A 266 -7.13 -21.37 -51.43
C SER A 266 -8.42 -21.85 -52.12
N THR A 267 -9.57 -21.34 -51.71
CA THR A 267 -10.89 -21.73 -52.26
C THR A 267 -11.14 -21.13 -53.65
N CYS A 268 -10.57 -19.96 -53.96
CA CYS A 268 -10.60 -19.38 -55.31
C CYS A 268 -9.73 -20.14 -56.33
N ARG A 269 -8.68 -20.86 -55.89
CA ARG A 269 -7.79 -21.61 -56.80
C ARG A 269 -8.34 -22.97 -57.25
N THR A 270 -9.28 -23.55 -56.51
CA THR A 270 -9.91 -24.83 -56.88
C THR A 270 -11.11 -24.68 -57.82
N ALA A 271 -11.64 -23.46 -57.99
CA ALA A 271 -12.76 -23.18 -58.90
C ALA A 271 -12.33 -22.93 -60.37
N SER A 272 -11.03 -22.86 -60.68
CA SER A 272 -10.52 -22.54 -62.03
C SER A 272 -10.01 -23.74 -62.84
N TYR A 273 -10.20 -24.98 -62.37
CA TYR A 273 -9.75 -26.21 -63.05
C TYR A 273 -10.92 -27.18 -63.33
N GLY A 274 -12.04 -26.64 -63.82
CA GLY A 274 -13.21 -27.41 -64.22
C GLY A 274 -13.94 -26.74 -65.37
N SER A 275 -13.33 -26.75 -66.56
CA SER A 275 -13.99 -26.49 -67.84
C SER A 275 -13.28 -27.29 -68.92
#